data_AF-A0A2N0WAV5-F1
#
_entry.id   AF-A0A2N0WAV5-F1
#
_cell.length_a   1.000
_cell.length_b   1.000
_cell.length_c   1.000
_cell.angle_alpha   90.00
_cell.angle_beta   90.00
_cell.angle_gamma   90.00
#
_symmetry.space_group_name_H-M   'P 1'
#
loop_
_entity.id
_entity.type
_entity.pdbx_description
1 polymer ?
#
loop_
_entity_poly.entity_id
_entity_poly.type
_entity_poly.pdbx_seq_one_letter_code
_entity_poly.pdbx_strand_id
1 'polypeptide(L)' 'MGLSIWHILLFAVIVILLFGTSKLKNLGKDLGGAIKDFKDSVNPDDPKLIQNQQYKDINSLESNSEKQTKL' A
#
# COMPACT_ATOMS: atom_id res chain seq x y z
N MET A 1 -10.81 34.00 6.78
CA MET A 1 -11.33 32.63 6.97
C MET A 1 -10.51 31.68 6.11
N GLY A 2 -9.33 31.25 6.57
CA GLY A 2 -8.41 30.42 5.77
C GLY A 2 -8.77 28.93 5.85
N LEU A 3 -8.29 28.15 4.87
CA LEU A 3 -8.36 26.70 4.88
C LEU A 3 -7.46 26.15 6.00
N SER A 4 -7.98 26.11 7.22
CA SER A 4 -7.30 25.47 8.35
C SER A 4 -7.38 23.95 8.21
N ILE A 5 -6.32 23.26 8.64
CA ILE A 5 -6.20 21.78 8.64
C ILE A 5 -7.46 21.11 9.24
N TRP A 6 -8.10 21.76 10.21
CA TRP A 6 -9.33 21.29 10.84
C TRP A 6 -10.53 21.15 9.90
N HIS A 7 -10.64 22.03 8.90
CA HIS A 7 -11.72 21.95 7.91
C HIS A 7 -11.49 20.78 6.95
N ILE A 8 -10.24 20.52 6.57
CA ILE A 8 -9.86 19.41 5.69
C ILE A 8 -10.17 18.07 6.38
N LEU A 9 -9.88 17.95 7.68
CA LEU A 9 -10.17 16.74 8.43
C LEU A 9 -11.68 16.47 8.52
N LEU A 10 -12.47 17.50 8.85
CA LEU A 10 -13.92 17.38 8.93
C LEU A 10 -14.54 17.03 7.56
N PHE A 11 -14.06 17.67 6.50
CA PHE A 11 -14.48 17.37 5.12
C PHE A 11 -14.14 15.93 4.73
N ALA A 12 -12.92 15.46 5.04
CA ALA A 12 -12.50 14.09 4.75
C ALA A 12 -13.40 13.05 5.44
N VAL A 13 -13.81 13.28 6.69
CA VAL A 13 -14.74 12.39 7.41
C VAL A 13 -16.07 12.27 6.67
N ILE A 14 -16.64 13.40 6.24
CA ILE A 14 -17.92 13.42 5.49
C ILE A 14 -17.78 12.67 4.17
N VAL A 15 -16.69 12.89 3.42
CA VAL A 15 -16.42 12.18 2.16
C VAL A 15 -16.29 10.67 2.40
N ILE A 16 -15.57 10.25 3.43
CA ILE A 16 -15.43 8.83 3.77
C ILE A 16 -16.79 8.19 4.11
N LEU A 17 -17.67 8.91 4.81
CA LEU A 17 -19.03 8.44 5.13
C LEU A 17 -19.90 8.29 3.87
N LEU A 18 -19.81 9.24 2.93
CA LEU A 18 -20.61 9.22 1.69
C LEU A 18 -20.15 8.12 0.72
N PHE A 19 -18.83 7.99 0.53
CA PHE A 19 -18.27 7.02 -0.42
C PHE A 19 -18.07 5.63 0.20
N GLY A 20 -18.05 5.54 1.53
CA GLY A 20 -17.66 4.35 2.28
C GLY A 20 -16.14 4.11 2.24
N THR A 21 -15.61 3.47 3.28
CA THR A 21 -14.17 3.16 3.40
C THR A 21 -13.70 2.12 2.38
N SER A 22 -14.57 1.22 1.91
CA SER A 22 -14.20 0.18 0.93
C SER A 22 -13.76 0.76 -0.42
N LYS A 23 -14.46 1.77 -0.94
CA LYS A 23 -14.12 2.39 -2.23
C LYS A 23 -12.85 3.26 -2.10
N LEU A 24 -12.74 4.01 -1.00
CA LEU A 24 -11.54 4.80 -0.70
C LEU A 24 -10.31 3.94 -0.45
N LYS A 25 -10.45 2.76 0.15
CA LYS A 25 -9.33 1.83 0.37
C LYS A 25 -8.78 1.28 -0.94
N ASN A 26 -9.66 0.84 -1.86
CA ASN A 26 -9.22 0.31 -3.14
C ASN A 26 -8.55 1.40 -3.99
N LEU A 27 -9.20 2.57 -4.12
CA LEU A 27 -8.63 3.70 -4.87
C LEU A 27 -7.36 4.26 -4.20
N GLY A 28 -7.35 4.33 -2.87
CA GLY A 28 -6.20 4.80 -2.10
C GLY A 28 -5.00 3.85 -2.17
N LYS A 29 -5.22 2.53 -2.33
CA LYS A 29 -4.14 1.57 -2.55
C LYS A 29 -3.48 1.81 -3.91
N ASP A 30 -4.28 2.00 -4.95
CA ASP A 30 -3.77 2.17 -6.32
C ASP A 30 -3.09 3.53 -6.51
N LEU A 31 -3.74 4.61 -6.05
CA LEU A 31 -3.19 5.97 -6.11
C LEU A 31 -2.03 6.15 -5.11
N GLY A 32 -2.14 5.60 -3.91
CA GLY A 32 -1.10 5.67 -2.88
C GLY A 32 0.17 4.92 -3.29
N GLY A 33 0.04 3.80 -4.00
CA GLY A 33 1.18 3.10 -4.61
C GLY A 33 1.92 3.99 -5.61
N ALA A 34 1.21 4.55 -6.58
CA ALA A 34 1.81 5.42 -7.60
C ALA A 34 2.46 6.68 -7.01
N ILE A 35 1.84 7.31 -6.01
CA ILE A 35 2.39 8.49 -5.33
C ILE A 35 3.62 8.12 -4.50
N LYS A 36 3.63 6.93 -3.87
CA LYS A 36 4.78 6.43 -3.12
C LYS A 36 5.97 6.23 -4.06
N ASP A 37 5.77 5.55 -5.18
CA ASP A 37 6.82 5.30 -6.17
C ASP A 37 7.34 6.61 -6.77
N PHE A 38 6.45 7.59 -7.01
CA PHE A 38 6.84 8.94 -7.43
C PHE A 38 7.73 9.62 -6.37
N LYS A 39 7.33 9.64 -5.09
CA LYS A 39 8.12 10.25 -4.01
C LYS A 39 9.50 9.58 -3.87
N ASP A 40 9.53 8.26 -3.99
CA ASP A 40 10.73 7.45 -3.86
C ASP A 40 11.70 7.72 -5.04
N SER A 41 11.17 7.92 -6.26
CA SER A 41 12.00 8.29 -7.43
C SER A 41 12.58 9.71 -7.37
N VAL A 42 11.89 10.62 -6.67
CA VAL A 42 12.30 12.03 -6.55
C VAL A 42 13.28 12.25 -5.39
N ASN A 43 13.35 11.32 -4.42
CA ASN A 43 14.29 11.39 -3.28
C ASN A 43 15.08 10.07 -3.14
N PRO A 44 16.12 9.85 -3.97
CA PRO A 44 16.89 8.60 -3.99
C PRO A 44 17.75 8.36 -2.73
N ASP A 45 17.91 9.36 -1.86
CA ASP A 45 18.77 9.29 -0.67
C ASP A 45 18.05 8.80 0.60
N ASP A 46 16.78 8.39 0.54
CA ASP A 46 16.03 7.87 1.69
C ASP A 46 16.33 6.35 1.89
N PRO A 47 17.02 5.91 2.96
CA PRO A 47 17.44 4.51 3.15
C PRO A 47 16.29 3.52 3.46
N LYS A 48 15.03 3.94 3.39
CA LYS A 48 13.84 3.10 3.67
C LYS A 48 13.44 2.15 2.54
N LEU A 49 14.24 2.08 1.46
CA LEU A 49 13.82 1.50 0.18
C LEU A 49 14.02 -0.02 0.02
N ILE A 50 14.63 -0.73 0.98
CA ILE A 50 14.86 -2.19 0.87
C ILE A 50 14.20 -2.94 2.01
N GLN A 51 12.87 -3.03 2.04
CA GLN A 51 12.23 -4.05 2.89
C GLN A 51 10.83 -4.52 2.46
N ASN A 52 10.17 -3.89 1.49
CA ASN A 52 8.72 -4.09 1.34
C ASN A 52 8.23 -4.78 0.06
N GLN A 53 9.09 -5.33 -0.82
CA GLN A 53 8.58 -6.00 -2.03
C GLN A 53 9.22 -7.32 -2.50
N GLN A 54 10.15 -7.98 -1.80
CA GLN A 54 10.72 -9.23 -2.34
C GLN A 54 11.10 -10.27 -1.27
N TYR A 55 10.13 -10.74 -0.48
CA TYR A 55 10.28 -12.00 0.26
C TYR A 55 8.90 -12.56 0.66
N LYS A 56 8.06 -12.94 -0.31
CA LYS A 56 6.88 -13.75 0.00
C LYS A 56 6.52 -14.80 -1.05
N ASP A 57 7.05 -14.73 -2.26
CA ASP A 57 6.67 -15.68 -3.32
C ASP A 57 7.59 -16.92 -3.45
N ILE A 58 8.79 -16.92 -2.87
CA ILE A 58 9.77 -18.01 -3.08
C ILE A 58 9.46 -19.26 -2.21
N ASN A 59 8.81 -19.12 -1.05
CA ASN A 59 8.58 -20.26 -0.13
C ASN A 59 7.30 -21.08 -0.43
N SER A 60 6.56 -20.75 -1.50
CA SER A 60 5.31 -21.46 -1.83
C SER A 60 5.49 -22.64 -2.81
N LEU A 61 6.69 -22.81 -3.37
CA LEU A 61 6.97 -23.81 -4.42
C LEU A 61 7.74 -25.04 -3.92
N GLU A 62 8.34 -25.00 -2.73
CA GLU A 62 9.16 -26.10 -2.20
C GLU A 62 8.35 -27.16 -1.42
N SER A 63 7.17 -26.80 -0.90
CA SER A 63 6.40 -27.69 -0.01
C SER A 63 5.61 -28.82 -0.70
N ASN A 64 5.53 -28.83 -2.05
CA ASN A 64 4.78 -29.85 -2.80
C ASN A 64 5.66 -30.92 -3.47
N SER A 65 6.99 -30.78 -3.46
CA SER A 65 7.87 -31.74 -4.15
C SER A 65 8.43 -32.86 -3.26
N GLU A 66 8.37 -32.75 -1.92
CA GLU A 66 8.96 -33.76 -1.03
C GLU A 66 8.05 -34.95 -0.69
N LYS A 67 6.75 -34.87 -0.98
CA LYS A 67 5.80 -35.96 -0.64
C LYS A 67 5.68 -37.09 -1.67
N GLN A 68 6.36 -37.01 -2.82
CA GLN A 68 6.19 -38.00 -3.90
C GLN A 68 7.40 -38.92 -4.16
N THR A 69 8.53 -38.74 -3.46
CA THR A 69 9.74 -39.56 -3.70
C THR A 69 10.06 -40.51 -2.53
N LYS A 70 9.15 -40.67 -1.58
CA LYS A 70 9.28 -41.64 -0.47
C LYS A 70 8.11 -42.62 -0.49
N LEU A 71 8.05 -43.41 -1.57
CA LEU A 71 7.46 -44.76 -1.57
C LEU A 71 8.60 -45.77 -1.49
#